data_AF-A0A924Y1H2-F1
#
_entry.id   AF-A0A924Y1H2-F1
#
_cell.length_a   1.000
_cell.length_b   1.000
_cell.length_c   1.000
_cell.angle_alpha   90.00
_cell.angle_beta   90.00
_cell.angle_gamma   90.00
#
_symmetry.space_group_name_H-M   'P 1'
#
loop_
_entity.id
_entity.type
_entity.pdbx_description
1 polymer ?
#
loop_
_entity_poly.entity_id
_entity_poly.type
_entity_poly.pdbx_seq_one_letter_code
_entity_poly.pdbx_strand_id
1 'polypeptide(L)'
;MSNRPENLYVPSQHARDTITSTKWQIATPDQATVDKLVGALGLSPITAALLVNRGVCTPDAVRSFLAPDLSDLSDPYRFPDMEAAVDRLAFAVESKEKIFVHGDYDADGVTSAALCVRALQSLGGDVSGYVPRRSDGYDLQKPGVDKANALGAKLILTADCGVQAVEPVAYAKKLGIDVVVTDHHRPGKVLPDACAVVNPYRDDRAAIARTSVLGFQDYVGVAVAFKTLDALTGRIRPTARAAFRKNFLDLVALGTVQDMAPVIGENRLFVTHGLTALASSQKKGIQTLLTHFGLDKGETLLSEHISFRFGPFLNS
;
A
#
# COMPACT_ATOMS: atom_id res chain seq x y z
N MET A 1 77.75 28.83 -3.68
CA MET A 1 76.64 29.04 -2.73
C MET A 1 75.33 28.94 -3.49
N SER A 2 74.62 27.81 -3.35
CA SER A 2 73.19 27.61 -3.67
C SER A 2 72.90 26.10 -3.63
N ASN A 3 72.65 25.56 -2.44
CA ASN A 3 72.11 24.21 -2.27
C ASN A 3 70.57 24.29 -2.35
N ARG A 4 69.97 23.59 -3.31
CA ARG A 4 68.54 23.23 -3.28
C ARG A 4 68.41 21.84 -2.64
N PRO A 5 67.60 21.65 -1.59
CA PRO A 5 67.40 20.35 -0.98
C PRO A 5 66.26 19.56 -1.65
N GLU A 6 66.40 18.25 -1.55
CA GLU A 6 65.49 17.20 -1.99
C GLU A 6 64.13 17.30 -1.30
N ASN A 7 63.04 17.27 -2.08
CA ASN A 7 61.68 17.08 -1.57
C ASN A 7 61.47 15.59 -1.26
N LEU A 8 61.64 15.21 0.01
CA LEU A 8 61.10 13.98 0.56
C LEU A 8 59.59 14.17 0.80
N TYR A 9 58.78 13.42 0.05
CA TYR A 9 57.35 13.30 0.22
C TYR A 9 57.05 12.65 1.58
N VAL A 10 56.51 13.45 2.51
CA VAL A 10 55.92 12.97 3.77
C VAL A 10 54.45 12.68 3.49
N PRO A 11 53.95 11.43 3.64
CA PRO A 11 52.53 11.17 3.51
C PRO A 11 51.76 11.91 4.60
N SER A 12 50.86 12.80 4.20
CA SER A 12 49.96 13.51 5.11
C SER A 12 49.12 12.50 5.89
N GLN A 13 49.30 12.46 7.21
CA GLN A 13 48.31 11.95 8.15
C GLN A 13 47.05 12.79 7.99
N HIS A 14 46.09 12.48 7.12
CA HIS A 14 44.72 13.04 7.15
C HIS A 14 43.81 12.14 6.30
N ALA A 15 43.18 11.16 6.95
CA ALA A 15 41.87 10.57 6.63
C ALA A 15 41.62 9.32 7.50
N ARG A 16 41.69 9.47 8.82
CA ARG A 16 41.17 8.47 9.77
C ARG A 16 40.39 9.16 10.88
N ASP A 17 39.39 9.95 10.48
CA ASP A 17 38.32 10.48 11.32
C ASP A 17 37.19 10.82 10.35
N THR A 18 36.04 10.12 10.33
CA THR A 18 35.08 10.08 11.43
C THR A 18 34.09 8.94 11.16
N ILE A 19 34.07 7.93 12.03
CA ILE A 19 32.81 7.23 12.31
C ILE A 19 31.96 8.27 13.04
N THR A 20 30.86 8.71 12.44
CA THR A 20 29.90 9.61 13.10
C THR A 20 29.52 9.01 14.45
N SER A 21 29.77 9.74 15.55
CA SER A 21 29.47 9.22 16.90
C SER A 21 27.98 8.90 17.02
N THR A 22 27.62 7.62 17.15
CA THR A 22 26.24 7.20 17.41
C THR A 22 25.82 7.69 18.79
N LYS A 23 24.73 8.48 18.88
CA LYS A 23 24.17 8.94 20.14
C LYS A 23 23.07 7.99 20.60
N TRP A 24 23.23 7.41 21.78
CA TRP A 24 22.17 6.64 22.43
C TRP A 24 21.18 7.60 23.08
N GLN A 25 19.89 7.44 22.77
CA GLN A 25 18.80 8.21 23.37
C GLN A 25 17.79 7.24 23.98
N ILE A 26 17.53 7.38 25.27
CA ILE A 26 16.53 6.58 25.98
C ILE A 26 15.21 7.34 25.92
N ALA A 27 14.19 6.72 25.31
CA ALA A 27 12.85 7.29 25.28
C ALA A 27 12.22 7.28 26.68
N THR A 28 11.64 8.41 27.09
CA THR A 28 10.95 8.56 28.38
C THR A 28 9.43 8.57 28.14
N PRO A 29 8.70 7.49 28.48
CA PRO A 29 7.25 7.45 28.32
C PRO A 29 6.57 8.33 29.37
N ASP A 30 5.36 8.80 29.06
CA ASP A 30 4.50 9.44 30.07
C ASP A 30 4.06 8.42 31.13
N GLN A 31 4.57 8.58 32.36
CA GLN A 31 4.35 7.62 33.43
C GLN A 31 2.87 7.51 33.82
N ALA A 32 2.11 8.59 33.77
CA ALA A 32 0.68 8.57 34.07
C ALA A 32 -0.09 7.69 33.08
N THR A 33 0.24 7.77 31.78
CA THR A 33 -0.32 6.88 30.76
C THR A 33 0.13 5.44 30.97
N VAL A 34 1.39 5.19 31.33
CA VAL A 34 1.89 3.84 31.65
C VAL A 34 1.09 3.21 32.78
N ASP A 35 0.93 3.91 33.91
CA ASP A 35 0.21 3.41 35.09
C ASP A 35 -1.27 3.14 34.76
N LYS A 36 -1.88 4.00 33.94
CA LYS A 36 -3.25 3.80 33.44
C LYS A 36 -3.37 2.51 32.63
N LEU A 37 -2.44 2.24 31.71
CA LEU A 37 -2.45 1.02 30.90
C LEU A 37 -2.19 -0.24 31.74
N VAL A 38 -1.28 -0.17 32.71
CA VAL A 38 -1.02 -1.26 33.66
C VAL A 38 -2.30 -1.60 34.44
N GLY A 39 -2.94 -0.59 35.04
CA GLY A 39 -4.17 -0.80 35.80
C GLY A 39 -5.36 -1.28 34.97
N ALA A 40 -5.52 -0.76 33.74
CA ALA A 40 -6.66 -1.07 32.89
C ALA A 40 -6.57 -2.43 32.17
N LEU A 41 -5.34 -2.88 31.83
CA LEU A 41 -5.12 -4.06 30.98
C LEU A 41 -4.31 -5.17 31.66
N GLY A 42 -3.79 -4.95 32.86
CA GLY A 42 -2.94 -5.92 33.55
C GLY A 42 -1.60 -6.16 32.85
N LEU A 43 -1.12 -5.20 32.06
CA LEU A 43 0.18 -5.29 31.39
C LEU A 43 1.32 -5.15 32.38
N SER A 44 2.48 -5.73 32.05
CA SER A 44 3.71 -5.40 32.77
C SER A 44 4.08 -3.92 32.54
N PRO A 45 4.68 -3.23 33.54
CA PRO A 45 5.10 -1.83 33.39
C PRO A 45 6.03 -1.60 32.19
N ILE A 46 6.93 -2.55 31.90
CA ILE A 46 7.85 -2.45 30.76
C ILE A 46 7.10 -2.57 29.42
N THR A 47 6.11 -3.46 29.31
CA THR A 47 5.29 -3.57 28.10
C THR A 47 4.47 -2.30 27.87
N ALA A 48 3.85 -1.75 28.92
CA ALA A 48 3.10 -0.50 28.84
C ALA A 48 4.01 0.68 28.44
N ALA A 49 5.19 0.81 29.04
CA ALA A 49 6.20 1.82 28.68
C ALA A 49 6.60 1.72 27.19
N LEU A 50 6.84 0.50 26.70
CA LEU A 50 7.18 0.24 25.29
C LEU A 50 6.04 0.57 24.32
N LEU A 51 4.78 0.44 24.73
CA LEU A 51 3.60 0.80 23.94
C LEU A 51 3.40 2.32 23.91
N VAL A 52 3.54 2.99 25.06
CA VAL A 52 3.46 4.46 25.15
C VAL A 52 4.55 5.12 24.31
N ASN A 53 5.78 4.60 24.35
CA ASN A 53 6.87 5.08 23.48
C ASN A 53 6.60 4.89 21.98
N ARG A 54 5.67 4.01 21.61
CA ARG A 54 5.20 3.82 20.22
C ARG A 54 3.93 4.61 19.90
N GLY A 55 3.49 5.49 20.80
CA GLY A 55 2.26 6.28 20.66
C GLY A 55 0.96 5.50 20.92
N VAL A 56 1.05 4.27 21.44
CA VAL A 56 -0.12 3.42 21.74
C VAL A 56 -0.56 3.68 23.18
N CYS A 57 -1.34 4.75 23.37
CA CYS A 57 -1.56 5.35 24.70
C CYS A 57 -2.92 5.06 25.34
N THR A 58 -3.84 4.36 24.67
CA THR A 58 -5.18 4.07 25.20
C THR A 58 -5.45 2.56 25.26
N PRO A 59 -6.31 2.09 26.18
CA PRO A 59 -6.66 0.67 26.24
C PRO A 59 -7.18 0.11 24.91
N ASP A 60 -7.97 0.89 24.17
CA ASP A 60 -8.50 0.48 22.86
C ASP A 60 -7.38 0.44 21.81
N ALA A 61 -6.51 1.45 21.76
CA ALA A 61 -5.35 1.44 20.85
C ALA A 61 -4.43 0.25 21.13
N VAL A 62 -4.22 -0.12 22.40
CA VAL A 62 -3.45 -1.30 22.77
C VAL A 62 -4.12 -2.59 22.30
N ARG A 63 -5.43 -2.73 22.49
CA ARG A 63 -6.17 -3.90 22.01
C ARG A 63 -6.08 -4.05 20.49
N SER A 64 -6.40 -2.99 19.74
CA SER A 64 -6.31 -3.01 18.27
C SER A 64 -4.87 -3.20 17.77
N PHE A 65 -3.87 -2.72 18.52
CA PHE A 65 -2.47 -2.97 18.19
C PHE A 65 -2.08 -4.43 18.48
N LEU A 66 -2.32 -4.96 19.67
CA LEU A 66 -1.83 -6.31 20.02
C LEU A 66 -2.66 -7.43 19.39
N ALA A 67 -3.95 -7.21 19.16
CA ALA A 67 -4.88 -8.19 18.62
C ALA A 67 -5.82 -7.53 17.59
N PRO A 68 -5.31 -7.14 16.40
CA PRO A 68 -6.13 -6.48 15.38
C PRO A 68 -7.24 -7.41 14.88
N ASP A 69 -8.48 -6.92 14.82
CA ASP A 69 -9.63 -7.68 14.32
C ASP A 69 -10.10 -7.13 12.96
N LEU A 70 -10.50 -8.01 12.03
CA LEU A 70 -10.99 -7.59 10.71
C LEU A 70 -12.26 -6.73 10.75
N SER A 71 -13.01 -6.78 11.85
CA SER A 71 -14.15 -5.88 12.11
C SER A 71 -13.73 -4.45 12.41
N ASP A 72 -12.47 -4.20 12.78
CA ASP A 72 -11.91 -2.86 13.02
C ASP A 72 -11.55 -2.11 11.72
N LEU A 73 -11.68 -2.75 10.55
CA LEU A 73 -11.48 -2.09 9.27
C LEU A 73 -12.39 -0.87 9.16
N SER A 74 -11.82 0.31 8.88
CA SER A 74 -12.63 1.51 8.72
C SER A 74 -13.57 1.39 7.52
N ASP A 75 -14.60 2.23 7.51
CA ASP A 75 -15.48 2.35 6.36
C ASP A 75 -14.71 2.87 5.13
N PRO A 76 -14.63 2.12 4.01
CA PRO A 76 -13.97 2.60 2.79
C PRO A 76 -14.58 3.89 2.23
N TYR A 77 -15.86 4.19 2.49
CA TYR A 77 -16.50 5.43 2.01
C TYR A 77 -15.96 6.71 2.66
N ARG A 78 -15.06 6.57 3.65
CA ARG A 78 -14.30 7.69 4.21
C ARG A 78 -13.27 8.26 3.22
N PHE A 79 -12.84 7.48 2.22
CA PHE A 79 -11.91 7.94 1.18
C PHE A 79 -12.59 8.95 0.22
N PRO A 80 -11.87 9.98 -0.24
CA PRO A 80 -12.25 10.82 -1.39
C PRO A 80 -12.67 9.99 -2.61
N ASP A 81 -13.77 10.41 -3.25
CA ASP A 81 -14.40 9.78 -4.42
C ASP A 81 -14.69 8.28 -4.35
N MET A 82 -14.71 7.66 -3.17
CA MET A 82 -14.98 6.23 -3.05
C MET A 82 -16.35 5.86 -3.66
N GLU A 83 -17.39 6.67 -3.42
CA GLU A 83 -18.73 6.43 -3.98
C GLU A 83 -18.72 6.49 -5.51
N ALA A 84 -18.12 7.54 -6.11
CA ALA A 84 -17.98 7.68 -7.55
C ALA A 84 -17.15 6.54 -8.18
N ALA A 85 -16.08 6.11 -7.52
CA ALA A 85 -15.26 4.98 -7.97
C ALA A 85 -16.07 3.67 -7.98
N VAL A 86 -16.79 3.40 -6.88
CA VAL A 86 -17.62 2.19 -6.75
C VAL A 86 -18.73 2.18 -7.78
N ASP A 87 -19.43 3.30 -7.98
CA ASP A 87 -20.52 3.38 -8.95
C ASP A 87 -20.02 3.15 -10.39
N ARG A 88 -18.90 3.77 -10.75
CA ARG A 88 -18.33 3.60 -12.10
C ARG A 88 -17.81 2.18 -12.35
N LEU A 89 -17.17 1.57 -11.36
CA LEU A 89 -16.70 0.18 -11.42
C LEU A 89 -17.88 -0.80 -11.47
N ALA A 90 -18.94 -0.56 -10.67
CA ALA A 90 -20.13 -1.39 -10.67
C ALA A 90 -20.81 -1.38 -12.04
N PHE A 91 -20.98 -0.18 -12.62
CA PHE A 91 -21.53 -0.04 -13.96
C PHE A 91 -20.71 -0.83 -15.00
N ALA A 92 -19.37 -0.76 -14.94
CA ALA A 92 -18.51 -1.51 -15.87
C ALA A 92 -18.71 -3.03 -15.74
N VAL A 93 -18.75 -3.55 -14.50
CA VAL A 93 -18.92 -4.98 -14.22
C VAL A 93 -20.30 -5.49 -14.65
N GLU A 94 -21.36 -4.72 -14.37
CA GLU A 94 -22.75 -5.06 -14.69
C GLU A 94 -23.00 -4.99 -16.20
N SER A 95 -22.48 -3.96 -16.86
CA SER A 95 -22.63 -3.73 -18.30
C SER A 95 -21.65 -4.52 -19.17
N LYS A 96 -20.77 -5.33 -18.58
CA LYS A 96 -19.71 -6.08 -19.28
C LYS A 96 -18.79 -5.20 -20.12
N GLU A 97 -18.55 -3.99 -19.63
CA GLU A 97 -17.49 -3.16 -20.19
C GLU A 97 -16.13 -3.82 -19.92
N LYS A 98 -15.23 -3.74 -20.92
CA LYS A 98 -13.85 -4.16 -20.70
C LYS A 98 -13.14 -3.16 -19.79
N ILE A 99 -12.65 -3.65 -18.66
CA ILE A 99 -11.87 -2.92 -17.66
C ILE A 99 -10.39 -3.22 -17.89
N PHE A 100 -9.58 -2.18 -18.02
CA PHE A 100 -8.14 -2.27 -18.11
C PHE A 100 -7.51 -1.85 -16.79
N VAL A 101 -6.90 -2.80 -16.07
CA VAL A 101 -6.17 -2.52 -14.83
C VAL A 101 -4.73 -2.16 -15.19
N HIS A 102 -4.31 -0.95 -14.82
CA HIS A 102 -2.93 -0.47 -15.00
C HIS A 102 -2.23 -0.40 -13.64
N GLY A 103 -1.26 -1.28 -13.38
CA GLY A 103 -0.44 -1.26 -12.16
C GLY A 103 0.83 -0.42 -12.29
N ASP A 104 1.57 -0.30 -11.18
CA ASP A 104 3.00 0.08 -11.19
C ASP A 104 3.91 -1.16 -11.22
N TYR A 105 5.19 -0.96 -11.56
CA TYR A 105 6.17 -2.01 -11.81
C TYR A 105 6.81 -2.61 -10.56
N ASP A 106 6.65 -1.98 -9.40
CA ASP A 106 7.20 -2.52 -8.15
C ASP A 106 6.24 -3.52 -7.48
N ALA A 107 6.64 -4.07 -6.35
CA ALA A 107 5.88 -5.11 -5.67
C ALA A 107 4.52 -4.62 -5.16
N ASP A 108 4.38 -3.34 -4.78
CA ASP A 108 3.07 -2.80 -4.40
C ASP A 108 2.18 -2.66 -5.64
N GLY A 109 2.69 -2.07 -6.72
CA GLY A 109 1.96 -1.96 -7.99
C GLY A 109 1.55 -3.29 -8.60
N VAL A 110 2.46 -4.28 -8.60
CA VAL A 110 2.19 -5.63 -9.11
C VAL A 110 1.15 -6.34 -8.27
N THR A 111 1.24 -6.26 -6.93
CA THR A 111 0.25 -6.90 -6.04
C THR A 111 -1.10 -6.19 -6.10
N SER A 112 -1.11 -4.87 -6.24
CA SER A 112 -2.30 -4.03 -6.47
C SER A 112 -3.02 -4.42 -7.76
N ALA A 113 -2.29 -4.53 -8.88
CA ALA A 113 -2.85 -4.95 -10.16
C ALA A 113 -3.39 -6.39 -10.09
N ALA A 114 -2.64 -7.31 -9.48
CA ALA A 114 -3.08 -8.70 -9.31
C ALA A 114 -4.35 -8.80 -8.45
N LEU A 115 -4.44 -8.00 -7.38
CA LEU A 115 -5.63 -7.90 -6.53
C LEU A 115 -6.81 -7.39 -7.36
N CYS A 116 -6.63 -6.27 -8.08
CA CYS A 116 -7.66 -5.65 -8.92
C CYS A 116 -8.23 -6.62 -9.95
N VAL A 117 -7.36 -7.25 -10.74
CA VAL A 117 -7.75 -8.19 -11.79
C VAL A 117 -8.57 -9.36 -11.21
N ARG A 118 -8.05 -10.01 -10.17
CA ARG A 118 -8.70 -11.19 -9.58
C ARG A 118 -10.04 -10.86 -8.93
N ALA A 119 -10.12 -9.74 -8.21
CA ALA A 119 -11.33 -9.32 -7.55
C ALA A 119 -12.43 -8.97 -8.56
N LEU A 120 -12.13 -8.15 -9.56
CA LEU A 120 -13.08 -7.75 -10.60
C LEU A 120 -13.55 -8.97 -11.42
N GLN A 121 -12.65 -9.90 -11.75
CA GLN A 121 -13.03 -11.16 -12.41
C GLN A 121 -13.96 -12.01 -11.52
N SER A 122 -13.73 -12.07 -10.20
CA SER A 122 -14.60 -12.82 -9.27
C SER A 122 -16.02 -12.22 -9.15
N LEU A 123 -16.14 -10.93 -9.43
CA LEU A 123 -17.42 -10.21 -9.52
C LEU A 123 -18.06 -10.35 -10.92
N GLY A 124 -17.35 -10.95 -11.88
CA GLY A 124 -17.83 -11.23 -13.23
C GLY A 124 -17.50 -10.17 -14.27
N GLY A 125 -16.54 -9.27 -14.01
CA GLY A 125 -16.06 -8.29 -14.98
C GLY A 125 -15.21 -8.89 -16.11
N ASP A 126 -15.19 -8.25 -17.27
CA ASP A 126 -14.23 -8.51 -18.36
C ASP A 126 -12.99 -7.64 -18.11
N VAL A 127 -11.88 -8.25 -17.69
CA VAL A 127 -10.73 -7.53 -17.15
C VAL A 127 -9.44 -7.95 -17.82
N SER A 128 -8.63 -6.97 -18.24
CA SER A 128 -7.24 -7.16 -18.67
C SER A 128 -6.31 -6.42 -17.72
N GLY A 129 -5.24 -7.07 -17.27
CA GLY A 129 -4.21 -6.46 -16.43
C GLY A 129 -2.97 -6.08 -17.23
N TYR A 130 -2.36 -4.96 -16.86
CA TYR A 130 -1.11 -4.49 -17.43
C TYR A 130 -0.24 -3.87 -16.33
N VAL A 131 1.04 -4.25 -16.34
CA VAL A 131 2.09 -3.63 -15.53
C VAL A 131 3.16 -3.13 -16.50
N PRO A 132 3.55 -1.84 -16.44
CA PRO A 132 4.59 -1.31 -17.30
C PRO A 132 5.96 -1.86 -16.92
N ARG A 133 6.96 -1.71 -17.81
CA ARG A 133 8.35 -1.88 -17.39
C ARG A 133 8.83 -0.59 -16.75
N ARG A 134 9.78 -0.67 -15.82
CA ARG A 134 10.44 0.51 -15.25
C ARG A 134 11.00 1.47 -16.31
N SER A 135 11.48 0.94 -17.45
CA SER A 135 11.96 1.74 -18.58
C SER A 135 10.89 2.53 -19.31
N ASP A 136 9.61 2.15 -19.16
CA ASP A 136 8.48 2.82 -19.80
C ASP A 136 8.04 4.07 -18.99
N GLY A 137 8.65 4.30 -17.82
CA GLY A 137 8.35 5.40 -16.90
C GLY A 137 7.45 4.98 -15.74
N TYR A 138 7.35 5.88 -14.76
CA TYR A 138 6.40 5.76 -13.64
C TYR A 138 5.08 6.43 -13.99
N ASP A 139 4.01 6.06 -13.28
CA ASP A 139 2.64 6.54 -13.45
C ASP A 139 1.93 6.03 -14.73
N LEU A 140 0.63 6.27 -14.85
CA LEU A 140 -0.11 6.06 -16.08
C LEU A 140 0.45 7.00 -17.16
N GLN A 141 1.02 6.42 -18.21
CA GLN A 141 1.55 7.15 -19.36
C GLN A 141 0.69 6.97 -20.60
N LYS A 142 0.84 7.84 -21.61
CA LYS A 142 0.14 7.75 -22.89
C LYS A 142 0.20 6.34 -23.52
N PRO A 143 1.35 5.61 -23.52
CA PRO A 143 1.40 4.24 -24.04
C PRO A 143 0.50 3.25 -23.29
N GLY A 144 0.28 3.44 -21.98
CA GLY A 144 -0.67 2.63 -21.19
C GLY A 144 -2.11 2.87 -21.65
N VAL A 145 -2.47 4.13 -21.92
CA VAL A 145 -3.77 4.50 -22.47
C VAL A 145 -3.95 3.96 -23.90
N ASP A 146 -2.92 4.05 -24.74
CA ASP A 146 -2.96 3.51 -26.11
C ASP A 146 -3.19 1.99 -26.10
N LYS A 147 -2.59 1.25 -25.13
CA LYS A 147 -2.86 -0.19 -24.93
C LYS A 147 -4.29 -0.47 -24.50
N ALA A 148 -4.82 0.31 -23.55
CA ALA A 148 -6.22 0.17 -23.12
C ALA A 148 -7.18 0.38 -24.30
N ASN A 149 -6.94 1.42 -25.10
CA ASN A 149 -7.73 1.72 -26.29
C ASN A 149 -7.66 0.60 -27.35
N ALA A 150 -6.46 0.07 -27.61
CA ALA A 150 -6.27 -1.03 -28.55
C ALA A 150 -7.01 -2.31 -28.14
N LEU A 151 -7.20 -2.53 -26.84
CA LEU A 151 -8.00 -3.64 -26.31
C LEU A 151 -9.52 -3.36 -26.31
N GLY A 152 -9.94 -2.14 -26.66
CA GLY A 152 -11.34 -1.73 -26.61
C GLY A 152 -11.86 -1.50 -25.20
N ALA A 153 -10.98 -1.18 -24.24
CA ALA A 153 -11.38 -0.87 -22.88
C ALA A 153 -12.29 0.37 -22.83
N LYS A 154 -13.28 0.35 -21.94
CA LYS A 154 -14.14 1.51 -21.64
C LYS A 154 -13.79 2.16 -20.31
N LEU A 155 -13.08 1.43 -19.45
CA LEU A 155 -12.63 1.91 -18.16
C LEU A 155 -11.18 1.49 -17.93
N ILE A 156 -10.35 2.44 -17.49
CA ILE A 156 -9.05 2.18 -16.88
C ILE A 156 -9.21 2.27 -15.36
N LEU A 157 -8.75 1.25 -14.64
CA LEU A 157 -8.55 1.31 -13.19
C LEU A 157 -7.04 1.34 -12.95
N THR A 158 -6.51 2.45 -12.44
CA THR A 158 -5.09 2.49 -12.03
C THR A 158 -4.95 1.89 -10.64
N ALA A 159 -3.84 1.21 -10.40
CA ALA A 159 -3.51 0.53 -9.16
C ALA A 159 -2.08 0.93 -8.77
N ASP A 160 -1.94 1.64 -7.65
CA ASP A 160 -0.67 2.20 -7.17
C ASP A 160 -0.02 3.26 -8.08
N CYS A 161 -0.86 3.92 -8.87
CA CYS A 161 -0.44 5.01 -9.74
C CYS A 161 -1.67 5.83 -10.14
N GLY A 162 -1.46 6.90 -10.89
CA GLY A 162 -2.48 7.68 -11.58
C GLY A 162 -2.70 9.06 -10.99
N VAL A 163 -2.31 9.33 -9.74
CA VAL A 163 -2.66 10.60 -9.07
C VAL A 163 -1.96 11.82 -9.68
N GLN A 164 -0.85 11.63 -10.41
CA GLN A 164 -0.14 12.72 -11.10
C GLN A 164 -0.34 12.67 -12.63
N ALA A 165 -1.08 11.69 -13.15
CA ALA A 165 -1.30 11.46 -14.58
C ALA A 165 -2.33 12.39 -15.22
N VAL A 166 -2.19 13.71 -15.05
CA VAL A 166 -3.14 14.72 -15.56
C VAL A 166 -3.32 14.63 -17.09
N GLU A 167 -2.21 14.67 -17.85
CA GLU A 167 -2.29 14.63 -19.31
C GLU A 167 -2.73 13.26 -19.85
N PRO A 168 -2.22 12.12 -19.32
CA PRO A 168 -2.67 10.80 -19.77
C PRO A 168 -4.15 10.52 -19.48
N VAL A 169 -4.69 10.97 -18.34
CA VAL A 169 -6.13 10.87 -18.04
C VAL A 169 -6.96 11.74 -18.99
N ALA A 170 -6.53 12.98 -19.24
CA ALA A 170 -7.21 13.84 -20.21
C ALA A 170 -7.18 13.24 -21.63
N TYR A 171 -6.09 12.55 -21.99
CA TYR A 171 -5.98 11.82 -23.24
C TYR A 171 -6.93 10.61 -23.30
N ALA A 172 -7.02 9.80 -22.24
CA ALA A 172 -7.98 8.69 -22.16
C ALA A 172 -9.43 9.17 -22.35
N LYS A 173 -9.79 10.28 -21.72
CA LYS A 173 -11.11 10.92 -21.85
C LYS A 173 -11.42 11.32 -23.31
N LYS A 174 -10.43 11.86 -24.05
CA LYS A 174 -10.59 12.17 -25.49
C LYS A 174 -10.84 10.93 -26.36
N LEU A 175 -10.38 9.76 -25.92
CA LEU A 175 -10.63 8.48 -26.58
C LEU A 175 -11.93 7.83 -26.13
N GLY A 176 -12.70 8.46 -25.24
CA GLY A 176 -13.93 7.90 -24.67
C GLY A 176 -13.66 6.75 -23.70
N ILE A 177 -12.53 6.79 -23.01
CA ILE A 177 -12.15 5.82 -21.96
C ILE A 177 -12.19 6.55 -20.63
N ASP A 178 -13.02 6.06 -19.73
CA ASP A 178 -13.09 6.57 -18.36
C ASP A 178 -11.89 6.10 -17.55
N VAL A 179 -11.52 6.87 -16.51
CA VAL A 179 -10.44 6.50 -15.60
C VAL A 179 -10.93 6.59 -14.16
N VAL A 180 -10.67 5.54 -13.38
CA VAL A 180 -10.74 5.54 -11.92
C VAL A 180 -9.33 5.36 -11.38
N VAL A 181 -8.89 6.29 -10.54
CA VAL A 181 -7.55 6.26 -9.94
C VAL A 181 -7.60 5.67 -8.54
N THR A 182 -6.79 4.64 -8.27
CA THR A 182 -6.50 4.17 -6.90
C THR A 182 -5.00 4.26 -6.65
N ASP A 183 -4.62 5.14 -5.71
CA ASP A 183 -3.23 5.53 -5.51
C ASP A 183 -3.02 6.01 -4.06
N HIS A 184 -1.78 5.96 -3.60
CA HIS A 184 -1.35 6.46 -2.31
C HIS A 184 -0.20 7.47 -2.41
N HIS A 185 0.30 7.78 -3.61
CA HIS A 185 1.32 8.80 -3.78
C HIS A 185 0.77 10.20 -3.46
N ARG A 186 1.66 11.16 -3.17
CA ARG A 186 1.23 12.54 -2.92
C ARG A 186 0.65 13.17 -4.19
N PRO A 187 -0.57 13.73 -4.14
CA PRO A 187 -1.14 14.46 -5.27
C PRO A 187 -0.26 15.62 -5.72
N GLY A 188 -0.29 15.92 -7.02
CA GLY A 188 0.26 17.15 -7.57
C GLY A 188 -0.61 18.37 -7.24
N LYS A 189 -0.25 19.55 -7.80
CA LYS A 189 -1.05 20.78 -7.65
C LYS A 189 -2.45 20.70 -8.27
N VAL A 190 -2.60 19.83 -9.28
CA VAL A 190 -3.83 19.61 -10.03
C VAL A 190 -4.09 18.11 -10.05
N LEU A 191 -5.30 17.71 -9.68
CA LEU A 191 -5.73 16.33 -9.80
C LEU A 191 -6.10 16.01 -11.25
N PRO A 192 -5.89 14.76 -11.71
CA PRO A 192 -6.37 14.33 -13.01
C PRO A 192 -7.91 14.43 -13.09
N ASP A 193 -8.43 14.82 -14.25
CA ASP A 193 -9.86 14.88 -14.57
C ASP A 193 -10.42 13.46 -14.85
N ALA A 194 -10.31 12.60 -13.84
CA ALA A 194 -10.78 11.23 -13.80
C ALA A 194 -12.23 11.16 -13.26
N CYS A 195 -12.93 10.03 -13.46
CA CYS A 195 -14.25 9.80 -12.86
C CYS A 195 -14.19 9.77 -11.33
N ALA A 196 -13.07 9.30 -10.78
CA ALA A 196 -12.80 9.26 -9.36
C ALA A 196 -11.28 9.20 -9.10
N VAL A 197 -10.82 9.87 -8.05
CA VAL A 197 -9.44 9.76 -7.56
C VAL A 197 -9.42 9.33 -6.10
N VAL A 198 -9.34 8.02 -5.86
CA VAL A 198 -9.30 7.45 -4.51
C VAL A 198 -7.86 7.51 -4.00
N ASN A 199 -7.57 8.47 -3.13
CA ASN A 199 -6.23 8.66 -2.56
C ASN A 199 -6.33 9.26 -1.13
N PRO A 200 -5.61 8.70 -0.13
CA PRO A 200 -5.68 9.13 1.27
C PRO A 200 -5.06 10.50 1.56
N TYR A 201 -4.19 11.00 0.67
CA TYR A 201 -3.51 12.30 0.79
C TYR A 201 -4.22 13.44 0.06
N ARG A 202 -5.38 13.20 -0.54
CA ARG A 202 -6.21 14.28 -1.10
C ARG A 202 -6.69 15.21 0.01
N ASP A 203 -6.34 16.48 -0.12
CA ASP A 203 -6.62 17.57 0.81
C ASP A 203 -7.62 18.59 0.27
N ASP A 204 -8.09 18.42 -0.98
CA ASP A 204 -9.15 19.20 -1.63
C ASP A 204 -10.50 19.08 -0.90
N ARG A 205 -10.60 18.17 0.07
CA ARG A 205 -11.59 18.21 1.17
C ARG A 205 -11.35 19.35 2.18
N ALA A 206 -10.88 20.51 1.72
CA ALA A 206 -10.71 21.72 2.53
C ALA A 206 -12.01 22.24 3.20
N ALA A 207 -13.16 21.55 3.04
CA ALA A 207 -14.44 21.90 3.64
C ALA A 207 -14.99 20.90 4.68
N ILE A 208 -14.38 19.73 4.93
CA ILE A 208 -14.85 18.80 5.97
C ILE A 208 -13.72 18.54 6.96
N ALA A 209 -13.73 19.36 8.03
CA ALA A 209 -12.99 19.23 9.30
C ALA A 209 -11.52 18.80 9.20
N ARG A 210 -10.62 19.69 9.63
CA ARG A 210 -9.19 19.44 9.88
C ARG A 210 -8.95 18.51 11.08
N THR A 211 -9.50 17.30 10.99
CA THR A 211 -9.17 16.07 11.69
C THR A 211 -9.55 14.98 10.70
N SER A 212 -8.56 14.27 10.14
CA SER A 212 -8.70 13.32 9.03
C SER A 212 -10.04 12.59 9.03
N VAL A 213 -10.88 12.87 8.02
CA VAL A 213 -12.15 12.14 7.83
C VAL A 213 -11.90 10.64 7.74
N LEU A 214 -10.67 10.20 7.42
CA LEU A 214 -10.21 8.80 7.39
C LEU A 214 -9.69 8.24 8.74
N GLY A 215 -9.17 9.06 9.66
CA GLY A 215 -8.53 8.60 10.90
C GLY A 215 -7.14 7.95 10.74
N PHE A 216 -6.82 7.36 9.57
CA PHE A 216 -5.52 6.79 9.19
C PHE A 216 -5.19 7.21 7.75
N GLN A 217 -3.91 7.46 7.43
CA GLN A 217 -3.50 7.98 6.11
C GLN A 217 -2.33 7.24 5.46
N ASP A 218 -1.57 6.46 6.22
CA ASP A 218 -0.36 5.77 5.71
C ASP A 218 -0.69 4.52 4.88
N TYR A 219 -1.82 4.50 4.18
CA TYR A 219 -2.16 3.40 3.27
C TYR A 219 -1.16 3.34 2.11
N VAL A 220 -0.94 2.13 1.60
CA VAL A 220 -0.18 1.84 0.38
C VAL A 220 -1.11 1.60 -0.81
N GLY A 221 -0.59 1.55 -2.04
CA GLY A 221 -1.37 1.30 -3.25
C GLY A 221 -2.29 0.09 -3.14
N VAL A 222 -1.76 -1.07 -2.69
CA VAL A 222 -2.56 -2.31 -2.59
C VAL A 222 -3.66 -2.19 -1.53
N ALA A 223 -3.44 -1.41 -0.48
CA ALA A 223 -4.42 -1.18 0.56
C ALA A 223 -5.55 -0.26 0.07
N VAL A 224 -5.23 0.80 -0.69
CA VAL A 224 -6.23 1.67 -1.32
C VAL A 224 -7.07 0.88 -2.34
N ALA A 225 -6.43 0.05 -3.17
CA ALA A 225 -7.12 -0.85 -4.09
C ALA A 225 -8.02 -1.85 -3.35
N PHE A 226 -7.54 -2.46 -2.26
CA PHE A 226 -8.32 -3.36 -1.42
C PHE A 226 -9.57 -2.69 -0.84
N LYS A 227 -9.44 -1.47 -0.29
CA LYS A 227 -10.57 -0.72 0.27
C LYS A 227 -11.61 -0.39 -0.79
N THR A 228 -11.16 -0.02 -1.99
CA THR A 228 -12.02 0.24 -3.15
C THR A 228 -12.80 -1.00 -3.55
N LEU A 229 -12.13 -2.15 -3.64
CA LEU A 229 -12.76 -3.39 -4.04
C LEU A 229 -13.59 -4.06 -2.92
N ASP A 230 -13.30 -3.78 -1.66
CA ASP A 230 -14.15 -4.15 -0.53
C ASP A 230 -15.50 -3.43 -0.62
N ALA A 231 -15.48 -2.12 -0.90
CA ALA A 231 -16.69 -1.33 -1.12
C ALA A 231 -17.47 -1.83 -2.34
N LEU A 232 -16.79 -2.05 -3.47
CA LEU A 232 -17.39 -2.58 -4.69
C LEU A 232 -18.01 -3.98 -4.48
N THR A 233 -17.31 -4.88 -3.79
CA THR A 233 -17.83 -6.20 -3.47
C THR A 233 -19.07 -6.09 -2.59
N GLY A 234 -19.06 -5.18 -1.61
CA GLY A 234 -20.24 -4.87 -0.80
C GLY A 234 -21.42 -4.35 -1.63
N ARG A 235 -21.16 -3.58 -2.68
CA ARG A 235 -22.18 -3.01 -3.58
C ARG A 235 -22.79 -4.03 -4.53
N ILE A 236 -21.98 -4.90 -5.13
CA ILE A 236 -22.42 -5.87 -6.16
C ILE A 236 -22.87 -7.19 -5.54
N ARG A 237 -22.13 -7.69 -4.53
CA ARG A 237 -22.36 -9.01 -3.94
C ARG A 237 -22.11 -8.97 -2.41
N PRO A 238 -23.03 -8.36 -1.62
CA PRO A 238 -22.85 -8.16 -0.18
C PRO A 238 -22.45 -9.43 0.59
N THR A 239 -23.02 -10.58 0.22
CA THR A 239 -22.73 -11.88 0.85
C THR A 239 -21.31 -12.38 0.63
N ALA A 240 -20.61 -11.90 -0.40
CA ALA A 240 -19.23 -12.28 -0.70
C ALA A 240 -18.18 -11.34 -0.07
N ARG A 241 -18.59 -10.20 0.51
CA ARG A 241 -17.66 -9.19 1.05
C ARG A 241 -16.75 -9.74 2.14
N ALA A 242 -17.28 -10.54 3.06
CA ALA A 242 -16.47 -11.17 4.11
C ALA A 242 -15.44 -12.18 3.54
N ALA A 243 -15.82 -12.94 2.51
CA ALA A 243 -14.91 -13.86 1.83
C ALA A 243 -13.83 -13.11 1.03
N PHE A 244 -14.21 -12.03 0.34
CA PHE A 244 -13.26 -11.12 -0.33
C PHE A 244 -12.19 -10.64 0.65
N ARG A 245 -12.60 -10.09 1.80
CA ARG A 245 -11.66 -9.60 2.81
C ARG A 245 -10.65 -10.66 3.22
N LYS A 246 -11.07 -11.90 3.47
CA LYS A 246 -10.14 -12.98 3.85
C LYS A 246 -9.22 -13.42 2.70
N ASN A 247 -9.74 -13.46 1.48
CA ASN A 247 -9.06 -14.07 0.34
C ASN A 247 -7.93 -13.22 -0.27
N PHE A 248 -7.87 -11.93 0.02
CA PHE A 248 -6.93 -11.01 -0.65
C PHE A 248 -5.87 -10.40 0.29
N LEU A 249 -5.92 -10.66 1.59
CA LEU A 249 -4.97 -10.09 2.55
C LEU A 249 -3.54 -10.57 2.35
N ASP A 250 -3.33 -11.72 1.70
CA ASP A 250 -2.00 -12.17 1.31
C ASP A 250 -1.31 -11.20 0.33
N LEU A 251 -2.03 -10.73 -0.68
CA LEU A 251 -1.53 -9.70 -1.61
C LEU A 251 -1.39 -8.34 -0.91
N VAL A 252 -2.35 -7.97 -0.06
CA VAL A 252 -2.29 -6.69 0.67
C VAL A 252 -1.08 -6.62 1.59
N ALA A 253 -0.77 -7.69 2.32
CA ALA A 253 0.42 -7.73 3.18
C ALA A 253 1.73 -7.71 2.38
N LEU A 254 1.78 -8.37 1.21
CA LEU A 254 2.95 -8.33 0.33
C LEU A 254 3.27 -6.90 -0.10
N GLY A 255 2.31 -6.17 -0.66
CA GLY A 255 2.51 -4.78 -1.08
C GLY A 255 2.79 -3.85 0.11
N THR A 256 1.99 -3.94 1.18
CA THR A 256 2.14 -3.08 2.39
C THR A 256 3.53 -3.18 3.01
N VAL A 257 4.08 -4.39 3.14
CA VAL A 257 5.41 -4.55 3.73
C VAL A 257 6.51 -4.13 2.75
N GLN A 258 6.30 -4.29 1.44
CA GLN A 258 7.31 -3.91 0.45
C GLN A 258 7.42 -2.41 0.22
N ASP A 259 6.31 -1.70 0.28
CA ASP A 259 6.31 -0.24 0.19
C ASP A 259 6.83 0.44 1.48
N MET A 260 7.34 -0.37 2.44
CA MET A 260 7.96 0.09 3.68
C MET A 260 7.05 1.01 4.52
N ALA A 261 5.74 0.87 4.36
CA ALA A 261 4.78 1.67 5.11
C ALA A 261 4.83 1.35 6.61
N PRO A 262 4.55 2.34 7.47
CA PRO A 262 4.43 2.12 8.91
C PRO A 262 3.43 0.99 9.22
N VAL A 263 3.87 -0.04 9.94
CA VAL A 263 3.02 -1.17 10.38
C VAL A 263 2.25 -0.79 11.65
N ILE A 264 1.41 0.24 11.51
CA ILE A 264 0.49 0.78 12.53
C ILE A 264 -0.91 0.90 11.91
N GLY A 265 -1.93 1.24 12.72
CA GLY A 265 -3.29 1.44 12.21
C GLY A 265 -3.80 0.25 11.39
N GLU A 266 -4.44 0.52 10.26
CA GLU A 266 -4.94 -0.54 9.37
C GLU A 266 -3.84 -1.35 8.68
N ASN A 267 -2.66 -0.76 8.42
CA ASN A 267 -1.54 -1.52 7.86
C ASN A 267 -1.13 -2.66 8.80
N ARG A 268 -1.16 -2.43 10.11
CA ARG A 268 -0.90 -3.48 11.09
C ARG A 268 -1.91 -4.63 11.03
N LEU A 269 -3.18 -4.30 10.84
CA LEU A 269 -4.24 -5.28 10.65
C LEU A 269 -4.02 -6.07 9.35
N PHE A 270 -3.73 -5.38 8.24
CA PHE A 270 -3.45 -6.01 6.95
C PHE A 270 -2.25 -6.96 7.03
N VAL A 271 -1.15 -6.52 7.63
CA VAL A 271 0.05 -7.36 7.76
C VAL A 271 -0.17 -8.55 8.68
N THR A 272 -0.85 -8.36 9.83
CA THR A 272 -1.10 -9.45 10.80
C THR A 272 -1.95 -10.56 10.19
N HIS A 273 -3.10 -10.21 9.60
CA HIS A 273 -3.98 -11.18 8.96
C HIS A 273 -3.41 -11.68 7.63
N GLY A 274 -2.70 -10.82 6.90
CA GLY A 274 -2.13 -11.15 5.61
C GLY A 274 -0.95 -12.12 5.69
N LEU A 275 -0.11 -12.08 6.74
CA LEU A 275 0.91 -13.12 6.98
C LEU A 275 0.26 -14.51 7.19
N THR A 276 -0.87 -14.55 7.90
CA THR A 276 -1.65 -15.79 8.07
C THR A 276 -2.27 -16.26 6.75
N ALA A 277 -2.82 -15.33 5.96
CA ALA A 277 -3.38 -15.62 4.64
C ALA A 277 -2.30 -16.07 3.65
N LEU A 278 -1.09 -15.50 3.74
CA LEU A 278 0.05 -15.79 2.88
C LEU A 278 0.51 -17.23 3.10
N ALA A 279 0.65 -17.65 4.36
CA ALA A 279 1.05 -19.02 4.73
C ALA A 279 0.06 -20.10 4.26
N SER A 280 -1.21 -19.74 4.06
CA SER A 280 -2.29 -20.66 3.67
C SER A 280 -2.80 -20.41 2.24
N SER A 281 -2.09 -19.56 1.47
CA SER A 281 -2.58 -19.09 0.18
C SER A 281 -2.72 -20.21 -0.84
N GLN A 282 -3.82 -20.17 -1.58
CA GLN A 282 -4.09 -21.07 -2.71
C GLN A 282 -3.70 -20.45 -4.06
N LYS A 283 -3.08 -19.26 -4.05
CA LYS A 283 -2.61 -18.60 -5.28
C LYS A 283 -1.31 -19.26 -5.72
N LYS A 284 -1.34 -19.92 -6.89
CA LYS A 284 -0.17 -20.64 -7.45
C LYS A 284 1.12 -19.81 -7.43
N GLY A 285 1.06 -18.51 -7.79
CA GLY A 285 2.24 -17.63 -7.74
C GLY A 285 2.84 -17.49 -6.34
N ILE A 286 1.98 -17.35 -5.32
CA ILE A 286 2.42 -17.30 -3.91
C ILE A 286 2.94 -18.66 -3.46
N GLN A 287 2.28 -19.77 -3.81
CA GLN A 287 2.76 -21.11 -3.48
C GLN A 287 4.14 -21.38 -4.06
N THR A 288 4.36 -21.02 -5.33
CA THR A 288 5.68 -21.12 -5.97
C THR A 288 6.72 -20.26 -5.25
N LEU A 289 6.35 -19.05 -4.82
CA LEU A 289 7.23 -18.17 -4.07
C LEU A 289 7.63 -18.78 -2.71
N LEU A 290 6.65 -19.33 -1.98
CA LEU A 290 6.90 -20.01 -0.70
C LEU A 290 7.83 -21.20 -0.89
N THR A 291 7.56 -22.08 -1.85
CA THR A 291 8.41 -23.23 -2.16
C THR A 291 9.82 -22.80 -2.60
N HIS A 292 9.94 -21.76 -3.44
CA HIS A 292 11.23 -21.25 -3.89
C HIS A 292 12.15 -20.84 -2.73
N PHE A 293 11.56 -20.22 -1.69
CA PHE A 293 12.29 -19.80 -0.50
C PHE A 293 12.26 -20.80 0.65
N GLY A 294 11.72 -22.02 0.44
CA GLY A 294 11.65 -23.08 1.43
C GLY A 294 10.78 -22.73 2.65
N LEU A 295 9.67 -22.03 2.42
CA LEU A 295 8.71 -21.55 3.45
C LEU A 295 7.33 -22.20 3.28
N ASP A 296 7.29 -23.40 2.69
CA ASP A 296 6.07 -24.16 2.38
C ASP A 296 5.81 -25.34 3.33
N LYS A 297 6.56 -25.45 4.44
CA LYS A 297 6.48 -26.58 5.38
C LYS A 297 5.80 -26.22 6.70
N GLY A 298 4.98 -25.16 6.69
CA GLY A 298 4.20 -24.73 7.85
C GLY A 298 4.97 -23.82 8.82
N GLU A 299 6.08 -23.24 8.37
CA GLU A 299 6.80 -22.22 9.13
C GLU A 299 5.93 -20.98 9.39
N THR A 300 6.15 -20.33 10.53
CA THR A 300 5.55 -19.02 10.79
C THR A 300 6.17 -17.98 9.87
N LEU A 301 5.36 -17.35 9.02
CA LEU A 301 5.80 -16.26 8.18
C LEU A 301 5.91 -14.96 8.97
N LEU A 302 7.02 -14.26 8.79
CA LEU A 302 7.29 -12.95 9.37
C LEU A 302 7.35 -11.89 8.27
N SER A 303 7.17 -10.62 8.65
CA SER A 303 7.34 -9.49 7.73
C SER A 303 8.74 -9.46 7.10
N GLU A 304 9.78 -9.93 7.79
CA GLU A 304 11.14 -10.00 7.24
C GLU A 304 11.24 -10.91 6.01
N HIS A 305 10.42 -11.98 5.92
CA HIS A 305 10.39 -12.81 4.71
C HIS A 305 9.89 -12.00 3.51
N ILE A 306 8.91 -11.12 3.73
CA ILE A 306 8.40 -10.23 2.69
C ILE A 306 9.45 -9.18 2.32
N SER A 307 10.02 -8.49 3.31
CA SER A 307 10.97 -7.40 3.10
C SER A 307 12.29 -7.84 2.46
N PHE A 308 12.83 -9.00 2.85
CA PHE A 308 14.19 -9.41 2.45
C PHE A 308 14.24 -10.55 1.43
N ARG A 309 13.12 -11.26 1.17
CA ARG A 309 13.09 -12.37 0.20
C ARG A 309 12.10 -12.12 -0.92
N PHE A 310 10.81 -12.01 -0.58
CA PHE A 310 9.75 -11.97 -1.57
C PHE A 310 9.78 -10.70 -2.41
N GLY A 311 9.86 -9.54 -1.77
CA GLY A 311 9.79 -8.31 -2.52
C GLY A 311 11.02 -7.97 -3.35
N PRO A 312 12.27 -8.18 -2.89
CA PRO A 312 13.43 -8.05 -3.76
C PRO A 312 13.33 -8.95 -5.00
N PHE A 313 12.72 -10.14 -4.87
CA PHE A 313 12.46 -11.05 -5.99
C PHE A 313 11.34 -10.57 -6.91
N LEU A 314 10.28 -9.95 -6.38
CA LEU A 314 9.21 -9.37 -7.20
C LEU A 314 9.65 -8.08 -7.91
N ASN A 315 10.59 -7.34 -7.32
CA ASN A 315 11.12 -6.08 -7.85
C ASN A 315 12.28 -6.24 -8.84
N SER A 316 12.80 -7.46 -9.04
CA SER A 316 13.92 -7.77 -9.94
C SER A 316 13.47 -7.98 -11.39
#